data_AF-A0A6A5B4W8-F1
#
_entry.id   AF-A0A6A5B4W8-F1
#
_cell.length_a   1.000
_cell.length_b   1.000
_cell.length_c   1.000
_cell.angle_alpha   90.00
_cell.angle_beta   90.00
_cell.angle_gamma   90.00
#
_symmetry.space_group_name_H-M   'P 1'
#
loop_
_entity.id
_entity.type
_entity.pdbx_description
1 polymer ?
#
loop_
_entity_poly.entity_id
_entity_poly.type
_entity_poly.pdbx_seq_one_letter_code
_entity_poly.pdbx_strand_id
1 'polypeptide(L)'
;MLVPVSALLMAVCLNIRPCLELMTDDLELLAMGETYAWYVSWSVWPSAIYEALRYGKHPSRSPAFSKLIHQLARGYYKAQEIMTPTTVVDVTTLFISIGVNYVFIYGCLGWPGFGFIGSPLALVFIAVTQSVSLWSFAHLLQERHTSVCVYRGTIRYPPSPERSLCVETWFGWKAKHCLNAARLRQYLTLTGTFLVYLALDEWVYNVLAIMAGKKILLLLNHATTTMYVARIGSLNVAAYNILFTIWTLAYGVYIGFSTPIQVRVSHALGANDPAKAKQSAVVGCAMGSFAAGFLSVAMYVGRDEMLALYTADVDLQDVIRPVLGLFCLAACLSGVHITLSAMLEAMSLAGTLVLASSVGSWLVLLPVAYELAFATSWGFGGLYIGSVIGESVKLVIMAVALVWVFDWRVVAEHVSKQVTSDNEEFDM
;
A
#
# COMPACT_ATOMS: atom_id res chain seq x y z
N MET A 1 -23.29 7.47 2.32
CA MET A 1 -22.70 6.43 3.20
C MET A 1 -21.17 6.33 3.05
N LEU A 2 -20.43 7.44 2.91
CA LEU A 2 -18.95 7.46 2.95
C LEU A 2 -18.40 7.79 4.37
N VAL A 3 -19.31 8.03 5.31
CA VAL A 3 -19.05 8.40 6.71
C VAL A 3 -18.24 7.38 7.56
N PRO A 4 -18.17 6.05 7.28
CA PRO A 4 -17.63 5.14 8.28
C PRO A 4 -16.09 5.04 8.32
N VAL A 5 -15.34 5.18 7.23
CA VAL A 5 -13.93 4.70 7.21
C VAL A 5 -12.97 5.67 7.91
N SER A 6 -13.05 6.98 7.62
CA SER A 6 -12.24 8.02 8.28
C SER A 6 -12.57 8.15 9.77
N ALA A 7 -13.86 8.07 10.10
CA ALA A 7 -14.33 8.10 11.48
C ALA A 7 -13.92 6.85 12.26
N LEU A 8 -13.93 5.66 11.62
CA LEU A 8 -13.45 4.41 12.21
C LEU A 8 -11.93 4.45 12.44
N LEU A 9 -11.14 4.91 11.46
CA LEU A 9 -9.70 5.11 11.61
C LEU A 9 -9.39 6.09 12.76
N MET A 10 -10.14 7.17 12.86
CA MET A 10 -10.03 8.11 13.97
C MET A 10 -10.37 7.45 15.32
N ALA A 11 -11.46 6.70 15.39
CA ALA A 11 -11.87 5.97 16.59
C ALA A 11 -10.84 4.93 17.03
N VAL A 12 -10.17 4.26 16.07
CA VAL A 12 -9.08 3.31 16.33
C VAL A 12 -7.84 4.03 16.83
N CYS A 13 -7.40 5.13 16.20
CA CYS A 13 -6.25 5.90 16.66
C CYS A 13 -6.46 6.50 18.06
N LEU A 14 -7.69 6.89 18.39
CA LEU A 14 -8.04 7.46 19.70
C LEU A 14 -8.21 6.39 20.80
N ASN A 15 -8.50 5.13 20.44
CA ASN A 15 -8.66 4.01 21.36
C ASN A 15 -7.61 2.91 21.11
N ILE A 16 -6.36 3.28 20.82
CA ILE A 16 -5.31 2.31 20.50
C ILE A 16 -4.78 1.56 21.73
N ARG A 17 -5.03 2.10 22.94
CA ARG A 17 -4.52 1.59 24.22
C ARG A 17 -4.73 0.08 24.44
N PRO A 18 -5.94 -0.49 24.24
CA PRO A 18 -6.14 -1.93 24.44
C PRO A 18 -5.32 -2.80 23.48
N CYS A 19 -5.00 -2.28 22.29
CA CYS A 19 -4.14 -2.98 21.33
C CYS A 19 -2.65 -2.92 21.74
N LEU A 20 -2.22 -1.80 22.32
CA LEU A 20 -0.85 -1.64 22.81
C LEU A 20 -0.58 -2.48 24.08
N GLU A 21 -1.58 -2.59 24.97
CA GLU A 21 -1.53 -3.43 26.16
C GLU A 21 -1.35 -4.94 25.83
N LEU A 22 -1.72 -5.38 24.63
CA LEU A 22 -1.46 -6.75 24.16
C LEU A 22 0.01 -6.98 23.77
N MET A 23 0.77 -5.91 23.51
CA MET A 23 2.15 -5.97 23.01
C MET A 23 3.19 -5.69 24.08
N THR A 24 2.88 -4.86 25.09
CA THR A 24 3.82 -4.48 26.14
C THR A 24 3.11 -4.10 27.44
N ASP A 25 3.73 -4.44 28.57
CA ASP A 25 3.27 -4.04 29.91
C ASP A 25 3.94 -2.75 30.41
N ASP A 26 4.83 -2.14 29.61
CA ASP A 26 5.57 -0.93 29.98
C ASP A 26 4.68 0.32 29.87
N LEU A 27 4.33 0.89 31.02
CA LEU A 27 3.44 2.05 31.15
C LEU A 27 3.98 3.30 30.42
N GLU A 28 5.30 3.51 30.38
CA GLU A 28 5.88 4.67 29.72
C GLU A 28 5.77 4.52 28.19
N LEU A 29 6.08 3.32 27.68
CA LEU A 29 5.96 3.01 26.26
C LEU A 29 4.49 3.08 25.77
N LEU A 30 3.55 2.61 26.60
CA LEU A 30 2.11 2.73 26.34
C LEU A 30 1.69 4.21 26.22
N ALA A 31 2.10 5.05 27.17
CA ALA A 31 1.78 6.48 27.17
C ALA A 31 2.38 7.21 25.95
N MET A 32 3.61 6.88 25.56
CA MET A 32 4.23 7.41 24.35
C MET A 32 3.49 6.98 23.08
N GLY A 33 3.09 5.71 22.99
CA GLY A 33 2.32 5.17 21.87
C GLY A 33 0.95 5.83 21.71
N GLU A 34 0.22 6.02 22.81
CA GLU A 34 -1.06 6.76 22.82
C GLU A 34 -0.89 8.20 22.37
N THR A 35 0.11 8.89 22.92
CA THR A 35 0.41 10.29 22.56
C THR A 35 0.71 10.39 21.06
N TYR A 36 1.56 9.50 20.55
CA TYR A 36 1.90 9.46 19.13
C TYR A 36 0.65 9.22 18.26
N ALA A 37 -0.16 8.21 18.58
CA ALA A 37 -1.37 7.88 17.84
C ALA A 37 -2.38 9.03 17.83
N TRP A 38 -2.51 9.73 18.96
CA TRP A 38 -3.37 10.90 19.08
C TRP A 38 -2.95 12.00 18.11
N TYR A 39 -1.67 12.39 18.08
CA TYR A 39 -1.17 13.42 17.16
C TYR A 39 -1.23 12.99 15.70
N VAL A 40 -0.91 11.73 15.39
CA VAL A 40 -1.02 11.21 14.01
C VAL A 40 -2.47 11.24 13.51
N SER A 41 -3.46 11.06 14.41
CA SER A 41 -4.88 11.10 14.04
C SER A 41 -5.25 12.42 13.35
N TRP A 42 -4.61 13.55 13.71
CA TRP A 42 -4.84 14.86 13.09
C TRP A 42 -4.55 14.89 11.59
N SER A 43 -3.74 13.96 11.08
CA SER A 43 -3.51 13.83 9.64
C SER A 43 -4.73 13.30 8.88
N VAL A 44 -5.69 12.71 9.59
CA VAL A 44 -6.96 12.15 9.09
C VAL A 44 -8.13 13.11 9.32
N TRP A 45 -8.04 13.98 10.34
CA TRP A 45 -9.10 14.93 10.73
C TRP A 45 -9.62 15.83 9.61
N PRO A 46 -8.78 16.43 8.73
CA PRO A 46 -9.27 17.23 7.61
C PRO A 46 -10.24 16.46 6.71
N SER A 47 -10.02 15.16 6.55
CA SER A 47 -10.90 14.27 5.76
C SER A 47 -12.21 13.97 6.50
N ALA A 48 -12.14 13.66 7.80
CA ALA A 48 -13.31 13.35 8.63
C ALA A 48 -14.22 14.58 8.88
N ILE A 49 -13.64 15.76 9.11
CA ILE A 49 -14.38 17.01 9.32
C ILE A 49 -15.13 17.43 8.05
N TYR A 50 -14.54 17.24 6.88
CA TYR A 50 -15.27 17.51 5.63
C TYR A 50 -16.46 16.57 5.45
N GLU A 51 -16.34 15.28 5.79
CA GLU A 51 -17.46 14.34 5.72
C GLU A 51 -18.61 14.73 6.66
N ALA A 52 -18.29 15.27 7.84
CA ALA A 52 -19.27 15.80 8.78
C ALA A 52 -19.89 17.13 8.27
N LEU A 53 -19.08 18.04 7.73
CA LEU A 53 -19.54 19.34 7.21
C LEU A 53 -20.27 19.22 5.86
N ARG A 54 -20.12 18.11 5.13
CA ARG A 54 -20.85 17.80 3.88
C ARG A 54 -22.37 17.70 4.07
N TYR A 55 -22.85 17.53 5.31
CA TYR A 55 -24.27 17.64 5.65
C TYR A 55 -24.75 19.10 5.81
N GLY A 56 -23.84 20.07 5.82
CA GLY A 56 -24.11 21.51 5.77
C GLY A 56 -24.04 22.08 4.34
N LYS A 57 -25.02 22.89 3.97
CA LYS A 57 -25.34 23.41 2.62
C LYS A 57 -24.29 24.35 1.93
N HIS A 58 -22.98 24.20 2.11
CA HIS A 58 -22.00 25.05 1.42
C HIS A 58 -20.88 24.28 0.72
N PRO A 59 -20.89 24.19 -0.62
CA PRO A 59 -19.75 23.71 -1.39
C PRO A 59 -18.85 24.90 -1.78
N SER A 60 -17.55 24.62 -1.84
CA SER A 60 -16.46 25.46 -2.36
C SER A 60 -15.74 26.38 -1.36
N ARG A 61 -14.41 26.30 -1.42
CA ARG A 61 -13.39 27.20 -0.84
C ARG A 61 -12.79 26.90 0.55
N SER A 62 -12.43 25.66 0.85
CA SER A 62 -11.40 25.45 1.88
C SER A 62 -10.32 24.48 1.40
N PRO A 63 -9.03 24.67 1.76
CA PRO A 63 -7.92 23.78 1.43
C PRO A 63 -7.61 22.71 2.51
N ALA A 64 -8.41 22.60 3.57
CA ALA A 64 -8.20 21.59 4.63
C ALA A 64 -8.71 20.19 4.24
N PHE A 65 -8.08 19.56 3.23
CA PHE A 65 -8.59 18.37 2.53
C PHE A 65 -7.48 17.38 2.19
N SER A 66 -6.73 16.92 3.19
CA SER A 66 -5.37 16.47 2.92
C SER A 66 -5.27 15.06 2.30
N LYS A 67 -5.16 14.01 3.12
CA LYS A 67 -4.65 12.71 2.63
C LYS A 67 -5.54 12.00 1.60
N LEU A 68 -6.86 12.00 1.79
CA LEU A 68 -7.77 11.26 0.90
C LEU A 68 -7.82 11.87 -0.51
N ILE A 69 -7.87 13.21 -0.61
CA ILE A 69 -7.86 13.88 -1.91
C ILE A 69 -6.53 13.65 -2.62
N HIS A 70 -5.40 13.70 -1.89
CA HIS A 70 -4.11 13.39 -2.48
C HIS A 70 -4.11 11.97 -3.10
N GLN A 71 -4.61 10.96 -2.38
CA GLN A 71 -4.67 9.59 -2.92
C GLN A 71 -5.62 9.47 -4.13
N LEU A 72 -6.79 10.11 -4.07
CA LEU A 72 -7.75 10.11 -5.19
C LEU A 72 -7.20 10.83 -6.42
N ALA A 73 -6.59 12.01 -6.24
CA ALA A 73 -5.97 12.77 -7.32
C ALA A 73 -4.76 12.04 -7.91
N ARG A 74 -3.94 11.41 -7.06
CA ARG A 74 -2.84 10.55 -7.50
C ARG A 74 -3.35 9.38 -8.32
N GLY A 75 -4.42 8.71 -7.88
CA GLY A 75 -5.09 7.65 -8.65
C GLY A 75 -5.59 8.14 -10.01
N TYR A 76 -6.22 9.32 -10.06
CA TYR A 76 -6.70 9.96 -11.28
C TYR A 76 -5.56 10.26 -12.28
N TYR A 77 -4.47 10.89 -11.84
CA TYR A 77 -3.32 11.17 -12.71
C TYR A 77 -2.60 9.91 -13.17
N LYS A 78 -2.44 8.92 -12.28
CA LYS A 78 -1.90 7.60 -12.62
C LYS A 78 -2.71 6.92 -13.70
N ALA A 79 -4.04 6.95 -13.59
CA ALA A 79 -4.94 6.38 -14.58
C ALA A 79 -4.83 7.06 -15.94
N GLN A 80 -4.30 8.29 -16.04
CA GLN A 80 -4.07 9.00 -17.31
C GLN A 80 -2.63 8.87 -17.82
N GLU A 81 -1.80 8.05 -17.16
CA GLU A 81 -0.35 7.95 -17.42
C GLU A 81 0.42 9.27 -17.17
N ILE A 82 -0.16 10.23 -16.46
CA ILE A 82 0.48 11.51 -16.13
C ILE A 82 1.20 11.38 -14.78
N MET A 83 2.46 10.90 -14.81
CA MET A 83 3.23 10.59 -13.59
C MET A 83 4.11 11.73 -13.07
N THR A 84 4.48 12.68 -13.94
CA THR A 84 5.40 13.78 -13.59
C THR A 84 4.93 14.61 -12.38
N PRO A 85 3.66 15.04 -12.30
CA PRO A 85 3.20 15.88 -11.20
C PRO A 85 3.30 15.21 -9.84
N THR A 86 2.81 13.97 -9.77
CA THR A 86 2.83 13.18 -8.54
C THR A 86 4.28 12.92 -8.12
N THR A 87 5.16 12.64 -9.07
CA THR A 87 6.59 12.39 -8.79
C THR A 87 7.29 13.65 -8.27
N VAL A 88 7.07 14.80 -8.89
CA VAL A 88 7.67 16.08 -8.44
C VAL A 88 7.19 16.43 -7.03
N VAL A 89 5.89 16.27 -6.75
CA VAL A 89 5.33 16.50 -5.41
C VAL A 89 5.94 15.53 -4.40
N ASP A 90 5.97 14.23 -4.70
CA ASP A 90 6.49 13.20 -3.79
C ASP A 90 7.98 13.43 -3.46
N VAL A 91 8.82 13.70 -4.47
CA VAL A 91 10.25 13.97 -4.29
C VAL A 91 10.49 15.27 -3.53
N THR A 92 9.80 16.36 -3.88
CA THR A 92 9.98 17.64 -3.19
C THR A 92 9.57 17.52 -1.72
N THR A 93 8.47 16.82 -1.47
CA THR A 93 7.95 16.65 -0.12
C THR A 93 8.84 15.75 0.74
N LEU A 94 9.56 14.80 0.14
CA LEU A 94 10.57 14.00 0.86
C LEU A 94 11.64 14.91 1.49
N PHE A 95 12.20 15.86 0.75
CA PHE A 95 13.20 16.79 1.27
C PHE A 95 12.62 17.73 2.34
N ILE A 96 11.39 18.22 2.12
CA ILE A 96 10.67 19.00 3.14
C ILE A 96 10.47 18.15 4.40
N SER A 97 10.15 16.86 4.26
CA SER A 97 9.95 15.95 5.39
C SER A 97 11.20 15.82 6.25
N ILE A 98 12.38 15.68 5.64
CA ILE A 98 13.65 15.62 6.38
C ILE A 98 13.86 16.91 7.18
N GLY A 99 13.70 18.07 6.54
CA GLY A 99 13.89 19.37 7.18
C GLY A 99 12.88 19.64 8.30
N VAL A 100 11.59 19.40 8.05
CA VAL A 100 10.51 19.62 9.02
C VAL A 100 10.63 18.67 10.21
N ASN A 101 10.94 17.39 9.98
CA ASN A 101 11.18 16.45 11.09
C ASN A 101 12.34 16.92 11.96
N TYR A 102 13.47 17.33 11.36
CA TYR A 102 14.62 17.82 12.12
C TYR A 102 14.25 19.06 12.95
N VAL A 103 13.63 20.07 12.33
CA VAL A 103 13.25 21.31 13.00
C VAL A 103 12.21 21.07 14.09
N PHE A 104 11.19 20.24 13.85
CA PHE A 104 10.13 19.99 14.83
C PHE A 104 10.61 19.15 16.02
N ILE A 105 11.58 18.25 15.82
CA ILE A 105 12.11 17.42 16.90
C ILE A 105 13.17 18.21 17.69
N TYR A 106 14.18 18.75 17.03
CA TYR A 106 15.37 19.33 17.68
C TYR A 106 15.32 20.85 17.83
N GLY A 107 14.41 21.51 17.13
CA GLY A 107 14.35 22.97 17.11
C GLY A 107 15.42 23.60 16.21
N CYS A 108 15.28 24.90 15.94
CA CYS A 108 16.23 25.70 15.16
C CYS A 108 16.09 27.18 15.54
N LEU A 109 17.15 27.97 15.35
CA LEU A 109 17.15 29.44 15.55
C LEU A 109 16.68 29.87 16.96
N GLY A 110 17.09 29.14 18.00
CA GLY A 110 16.73 29.45 19.39
C GLY A 110 15.38 28.92 19.85
N TRP A 111 14.61 28.27 18.96
CA TRP A 111 13.41 27.52 19.34
C TRP A 111 13.78 26.10 19.77
N PRO A 112 13.32 25.58 20.92
CA PRO A 112 13.73 24.28 21.46
C PRO A 112 13.09 23.06 20.78
N GLY A 113 12.19 23.24 19.81
CA GLY A 113 11.46 22.14 19.19
C GLY A 113 10.34 21.57 20.06
N PHE A 114 9.61 20.60 19.52
CA PHE A 114 8.55 19.84 20.19
C PHE A 114 9.03 18.48 20.73
N GLY A 115 10.30 18.12 20.57
CA GLY A 115 10.84 16.83 20.98
C GLY A 115 10.13 15.66 20.28
N PHE A 116 9.76 14.63 21.05
CA PHE A 116 9.08 13.42 20.53
C PHE A 116 7.79 13.74 19.75
N ILE A 117 6.98 14.68 20.26
CA ILE A 117 5.71 15.11 19.63
C ILE A 117 5.96 15.80 18.27
N GLY A 118 7.16 16.31 18.04
CA GLY A 118 7.55 16.92 16.78
C GLY A 118 7.45 15.96 15.59
N SER A 119 7.73 14.67 15.78
CA SER A 119 7.66 13.66 14.71
C SER A 119 6.24 13.46 14.14
N PRO A 120 5.21 13.14 14.95
CA PRO A 120 3.86 12.98 14.42
C PRO A 120 3.29 14.32 13.89
N LEU A 121 3.66 15.47 14.47
CA LEU A 121 3.28 16.78 13.93
C LEU A 121 3.90 17.06 12.56
N ALA A 122 5.16 16.68 12.35
CA ALA A 122 5.81 16.80 11.05
C ALA A 122 5.08 15.95 10.01
N LEU A 123 4.66 14.73 10.36
CA LEU A 123 3.86 13.87 9.49
C LEU A 123 2.53 14.52 9.08
N VAL A 124 1.83 15.18 10.02
CA VAL A 124 0.59 15.91 9.75
C VAL A 124 0.86 17.07 8.79
N PHE A 125 1.91 17.85 9.05
CA PHE A 125 2.30 18.97 8.20
C PHE A 125 2.59 18.52 6.77
N ILE A 126 3.42 17.49 6.63
CA ILE A 126 3.81 16.92 5.34
C ILE A 126 2.61 16.42 4.55
N ALA A 127 1.70 15.71 5.21
CA ALA A 127 0.47 15.27 4.57
C ALA A 127 -0.33 16.45 3.99
N VAL A 128 -0.51 17.52 4.77
CA VAL A 128 -1.21 18.72 4.33
C VAL A 128 -0.49 19.35 3.14
N THR A 129 0.83 19.50 3.21
CA THR A 129 1.65 20.03 2.12
C THR A 129 1.48 19.22 0.83
N GLN A 130 1.62 17.89 0.86
CA GLN A 130 1.44 17.03 -0.33
C GLN A 130 0.09 17.24 -1.00
N SER A 131 -0.94 17.47 -0.19
CA SER A 131 -2.31 17.58 -0.66
C SER A 131 -2.58 18.94 -1.28
N VAL A 132 -2.10 20.00 -0.63
CA VAL A 132 -2.16 21.37 -1.14
C VAL A 132 -1.34 21.48 -2.42
N SER A 133 -0.11 20.96 -2.45
CA SER A 133 0.76 21.00 -3.64
C SER A 133 0.12 20.32 -4.85
N LEU A 134 -0.45 19.13 -4.67
CA LEU A 134 -1.10 18.42 -5.77
C LEU A 134 -2.40 19.11 -6.23
N TRP A 135 -3.14 19.71 -5.30
CA TRP A 135 -4.35 20.50 -5.62
C TRP A 135 -4.00 21.81 -6.35
N SER A 136 -3.00 22.55 -5.89
CA SER A 136 -2.48 23.74 -6.57
C SER A 136 -2.00 23.40 -7.96
N PHE A 137 -1.30 22.27 -8.12
CA PHE A 137 -0.86 21.80 -9.43
C PHE A 137 -2.04 21.45 -10.35
N ALA A 138 -3.08 20.80 -9.81
CA ALA A 138 -4.30 20.52 -10.56
C ALA A 138 -4.99 21.81 -11.06
N HIS A 139 -5.03 22.84 -10.23
CA HIS A 139 -5.64 24.12 -10.60
C HIS A 139 -4.81 24.87 -11.65
N LEU A 140 -3.48 24.88 -11.50
CA LEU A 140 -2.54 25.45 -12.48
C LEU A 140 -2.57 24.72 -13.84
N LEU A 141 -2.81 23.40 -13.83
CA LEU A 141 -3.02 22.63 -15.05
C LEU A 141 -4.39 22.85 -15.67
N GLN A 142 -5.45 23.06 -14.87
CA GLN A 142 -6.79 23.36 -15.36
C GLN A 142 -6.81 24.65 -16.19
N GLU A 143 -5.94 25.61 -15.86
CA GLU A 143 -5.74 26.84 -16.66
C GLU A 143 -4.93 26.60 -17.96
N ARG A 144 -4.22 25.48 -18.09
CA ARG A 144 -3.42 25.13 -19.29
C ARG A 144 -4.01 24.02 -20.17
N HIS A 145 -4.89 23.18 -19.64
CA HIS A 145 -5.47 22.03 -20.34
C HIS A 145 -7.00 21.97 -20.14
N THR A 146 -7.72 22.84 -20.84
CA THR A 146 -9.10 22.59 -21.29
C THR A 146 -9.15 21.60 -22.48
N SER A 147 -8.08 20.84 -22.72
CA SER A 147 -7.98 19.88 -23.82
C SER A 147 -6.79 18.94 -23.61
N VAL A 148 -7.06 17.66 -23.32
CA VAL A 148 -6.08 16.58 -23.52
C VAL A 148 -6.36 16.00 -24.91
N CYS A 149 -5.52 16.34 -25.89
CA CYS A 149 -5.57 15.73 -27.22
C CYS A 149 -5.08 14.28 -27.13
N VAL A 150 -5.99 13.31 -27.22
CA VAL A 150 -5.64 11.90 -27.43
C VAL A 150 -5.11 11.77 -28.86
N TYR A 151 -3.79 11.74 -29.04
CA TYR A 151 -3.19 11.33 -30.31
C TYR A 151 -3.37 9.82 -30.46
N ARG A 152 -4.37 9.42 -31.25
CA ARG A 152 -4.60 8.01 -31.59
C ARG A 152 -3.51 7.53 -32.56
N GLY A 153 -2.37 7.14 -32.00
CA GLY A 153 -1.24 6.60 -32.76
C GLY A 153 -1.38 5.10 -33.01
N THR A 154 -2.11 4.70 -34.06
CA THR A 154 -1.77 3.57 -34.96
C THR A 154 -2.84 3.50 -36.05
N ILE A 155 -2.54 4.04 -37.25
CA ILE A 155 -2.89 3.53 -38.60
C ILE A 155 -2.31 4.55 -39.60
N ARG A 156 -1.48 4.09 -40.54
CA ARG A 156 -0.96 4.87 -41.67
C ARG A 156 -2.08 5.10 -42.70
N TYR A 157 -2.73 6.26 -42.69
CA TYR A 157 -3.47 6.83 -43.82
C TYR A 157 -3.38 8.37 -43.76
N PRO A 158 -3.49 9.09 -44.90
CA PRO A 158 -3.15 10.51 -44.97
C PRO A 158 -4.15 11.37 -44.16
N PRO A 159 -3.75 12.59 -43.73
CA PRO A 159 -4.48 13.35 -42.73
C PRO A 159 -5.77 13.94 -43.32
N SER A 160 -6.91 13.67 -42.69
CA SER A 160 -8.15 14.43 -42.86
C SER A 160 -8.25 15.52 -41.76
N PRO A 161 -8.89 16.68 -42.02
CA PRO A 161 -8.79 17.85 -41.16
C PRO A 161 -9.87 17.94 -40.06
N GLU A 162 -10.46 16.82 -39.61
CA GLU A 162 -11.60 16.88 -38.69
C GLU A 162 -11.48 15.98 -37.44
N ARG A 163 -11.53 16.66 -36.29
CA ARG A 163 -11.78 16.20 -34.91
C ARG A 163 -10.67 15.46 -34.15
N SER A 164 -9.78 16.24 -33.56
CA SER A 164 -9.27 15.96 -32.21
C SER A 164 -10.44 15.99 -31.21
N LEU A 165 -11.01 14.83 -30.83
CA LEU A 165 -11.94 14.75 -29.71
C LEU A 165 -11.18 15.02 -28.40
N CYS A 166 -11.20 16.28 -27.95
CA CYS A 166 -10.87 16.59 -26.56
C CYS A 166 -12.11 16.26 -25.73
N VAL A 167 -12.07 15.12 -25.03
CA VAL A 167 -13.12 14.75 -24.09
C VAL A 167 -12.81 15.42 -22.76
N GLU A 168 -13.77 16.14 -22.19
CA GLU A 168 -13.64 16.66 -20.82
C GLU A 168 -13.54 15.48 -19.86
N THR A 169 -12.38 15.29 -19.24
CA THR A 169 -12.15 14.21 -18.25
C THR A 169 -12.61 14.60 -16.84
N TRP A 170 -12.98 15.86 -16.63
CA TRP A 170 -13.33 16.41 -15.31
C TRP A 170 -14.51 17.39 -15.40
N PHE A 171 -15.66 16.97 -14.88
CA PHE A 171 -16.93 17.74 -14.92
C PHE A 171 -17.12 18.69 -13.71
N GLY A 172 -16.10 18.83 -12.86
CA GLY A 172 -16.16 19.61 -11.62
C GLY A 172 -16.84 18.90 -10.45
N TRP A 173 -16.90 19.58 -9.30
CA TRP A 173 -17.44 19.07 -8.04
C TRP A 173 -18.98 19.20 -7.93
N LYS A 174 -19.71 18.92 -9.01
CA LYS A 174 -21.18 19.03 -9.00
C LYS A 174 -21.79 17.84 -8.26
N ALA A 175 -22.36 18.09 -7.07
CA ALA A 175 -22.91 17.06 -6.17
C ALA A 175 -23.89 16.09 -6.85
N LYS A 176 -24.68 16.56 -7.83
CA LYS A 176 -25.64 15.75 -8.60
C LYS A 176 -24.97 14.60 -9.38
N HIS A 177 -23.77 14.84 -9.93
CA HIS A 177 -23.03 13.82 -10.69
C HIS A 177 -22.19 12.92 -9.75
N CYS A 178 -21.69 13.46 -8.65
CA CYS A 178 -20.89 12.70 -7.67
C CYS A 178 -21.73 11.74 -6.81
N LEU A 179 -23.04 11.97 -6.65
CA LEU A 179 -23.94 11.20 -5.80
C LEU A 179 -24.90 10.30 -6.58
N ASN A 180 -24.59 9.96 -7.84
CA ASN A 180 -25.37 8.95 -8.56
C ASN A 180 -25.31 7.62 -7.79
N ALA A 181 -26.47 7.11 -7.38
CA ALA A 181 -26.60 5.91 -6.56
C ALA A 181 -26.04 4.66 -7.27
N ALA A 182 -26.17 4.57 -8.60
CA ALA A 182 -25.63 3.47 -9.40
C ALA A 182 -24.09 3.45 -9.33
N ARG A 183 -23.44 4.59 -9.60
CA ARG A 183 -21.99 4.75 -9.53
C ARG A 183 -21.44 4.56 -8.12
N LEU A 184 -22.13 5.11 -7.11
CA LEU A 184 -21.72 4.93 -5.72
C LEU A 184 -21.77 3.45 -5.33
N ARG A 185 -22.81 2.71 -5.75
CA ARG A 185 -22.92 1.28 -5.51
C ARG A 185 -21.80 0.51 -6.19
N GLN A 186 -21.56 0.75 -7.48
CA GLN A 186 -20.47 0.10 -8.24
C GLN A 186 -19.10 0.38 -7.61
N TYR A 187 -18.81 1.64 -7.28
CA TYR A 187 -17.58 2.05 -6.61
C TYR A 187 -17.42 1.37 -5.25
N LEU A 188 -18.47 1.34 -4.42
CA LEU A 188 -18.43 0.70 -3.11
C LEU A 188 -18.27 -0.81 -3.21
N THR A 189 -18.91 -1.47 -4.19
CA THR A 189 -18.78 -2.91 -4.40
C THR A 189 -17.36 -3.26 -4.84
N LEU A 190 -16.81 -2.57 -5.83
CA LEU A 190 -15.43 -2.79 -6.29
C LEU A 190 -14.42 -2.49 -5.17
N THR A 191 -14.49 -1.30 -4.58
CA THR A 191 -13.56 -0.85 -3.54
C THR A 191 -13.67 -1.71 -2.28
N GLY A 192 -14.88 -2.15 -1.91
CA GLY A 192 -15.10 -2.99 -0.75
C GLY A 192 -14.34 -4.32 -0.84
N THR A 193 -14.40 -5.00 -1.99
CA THR A 193 -13.68 -6.27 -2.16
C THR A 193 -12.16 -6.06 -2.20
N PHE A 194 -11.67 -4.99 -2.83
CA PHE A 194 -10.24 -4.66 -2.79
C PHE A 194 -9.75 -4.27 -1.40
N LEU A 195 -10.58 -3.57 -0.61
CA LEU A 195 -10.26 -3.25 0.78
C LEU A 195 -10.12 -4.52 1.62
N VAL A 196 -11.02 -5.49 1.45
CA VAL A 196 -10.93 -6.79 2.14
C VAL A 196 -9.65 -7.51 1.74
N TYR A 197 -9.31 -7.55 0.45
CA TYR A 197 -8.06 -8.14 -0.02
C TYR A 197 -6.83 -7.49 0.63
N LEU A 198 -6.71 -6.16 0.55
CA LEU A 198 -5.57 -5.44 1.12
C LEU A 198 -5.48 -5.62 2.64
N ALA A 199 -6.61 -5.59 3.34
CA ALA A 199 -6.64 -5.84 4.78
C ALA A 199 -6.16 -7.25 5.12
N LEU A 200 -6.62 -8.28 4.39
CA LEU A 200 -6.17 -9.65 4.59
C LEU A 200 -4.68 -9.82 4.30
N ASP A 201 -4.15 -9.12 3.30
CA ASP A 201 -2.75 -9.21 2.91
C ASP A 201 -1.82 -8.49 3.90
N GLU A 202 -2.23 -7.34 4.42
CA GLU A 202 -1.42 -6.54 5.37
C GLU A 202 -1.51 -7.06 6.82
N TRP A 203 -2.72 -7.43 7.28
CA TRP A 203 -2.92 -7.77 8.68
C TRP A 203 -2.22 -9.07 9.10
N VAL A 204 -1.94 -9.97 8.17
CA VAL A 204 -1.18 -11.20 8.45
C VAL A 204 0.20 -10.89 9.04
N TYR A 205 0.85 -9.81 8.58
CA TYR A 205 2.18 -9.42 9.07
C TYR A 205 2.14 -8.85 10.49
N ASN A 206 1.03 -8.22 10.88
CA ASN A 206 0.81 -7.80 12.27
C ASN A 206 0.65 -9.03 13.19
N VAL A 207 -0.06 -10.07 12.71
CA VAL A 207 -0.18 -11.33 13.45
C VAL A 207 1.17 -12.04 13.56
N LEU A 208 1.98 -12.05 12.50
CA LEU A 208 3.36 -12.56 12.55
C LEU A 208 4.22 -11.80 13.57
N ALA A 209 4.09 -10.47 13.64
CA ALA A 209 4.79 -9.65 14.64
C ALA A 209 4.40 -10.07 16.07
N ILE A 210 3.10 -10.26 16.32
CA ILE A 210 2.59 -10.75 17.61
C ILE A 210 3.15 -12.16 17.91
N MET A 211 3.21 -13.05 16.91
CA MET A 211 3.79 -14.39 17.08
C MET A 211 5.29 -14.34 17.36
N ALA A 212 6.04 -13.41 16.76
CA ALA A 212 7.45 -13.21 17.07
C ALA A 212 7.68 -12.79 18.54
N GLY A 213 6.75 -12.01 19.11
CA GLY A 213 6.79 -11.59 20.51
C GLY A 213 6.22 -12.60 21.50
N LYS A 214 5.40 -13.54 21.03
CA LYS A 214 4.91 -14.60 21.88
C LYS A 214 6.08 -15.46 22.35
N LYS A 215 6.03 -15.82 23.63
CA LYS A 215 6.98 -16.68 24.32
C LYS A 215 7.21 -17.97 23.49
N ILE A 216 8.27 -18.02 22.69
CA ILE A 216 8.66 -19.22 21.94
C ILE A 216 9.16 -20.21 23.00
N LEU A 217 8.27 -21.12 23.38
CA LEU A 217 8.54 -22.13 24.39
C LEU A 217 9.43 -23.20 23.74
N LEU A 218 10.73 -22.92 23.61
CA LEU A 218 11.71 -24.00 23.52
C LEU A 218 11.48 -24.89 24.74
N LEU A 219 11.22 -26.19 24.51
CA LEU A 219 10.92 -27.20 25.52
C LEU A 219 12.10 -27.38 26.51
N LEU A 220 12.37 -26.38 27.34
CA LEU A 220 13.36 -26.40 28.39
C LEU A 220 12.62 -26.19 29.71
N ASN A 221 12.11 -27.31 30.23
CA ASN A 221 11.69 -27.47 31.62
C ASN A 221 12.82 -26.99 32.54
N HIS A 222 12.75 -25.80 33.14
CA HIS A 222 13.31 -25.45 34.45
C HIS A 222 12.83 -24.03 34.86
N ALA A 223 12.61 -23.81 36.16
CA ALA A 223 11.98 -22.59 36.69
C ALA A 223 12.84 -21.31 36.62
N THR A 224 14.11 -21.42 36.21
CA THR A 224 15.06 -20.30 36.07
C THR A 224 14.96 -19.57 34.72
N THR A 225 14.17 -20.09 33.78
CA THR A 225 14.15 -19.65 32.37
C THR A 225 13.21 -18.46 32.09
N THR A 226 12.45 -17.97 33.07
CA THR A 226 11.41 -16.94 32.82
C THR A 226 11.97 -15.61 32.33
N MET A 227 13.11 -15.15 32.87
CA MET A 227 13.75 -13.90 32.45
C MET A 227 14.50 -14.05 31.10
N TYR A 228 15.18 -15.17 30.89
CA TYR A 228 15.86 -15.47 29.62
C TYR A 228 14.85 -15.62 28.47
N VAL A 229 13.71 -16.26 28.71
CA VAL A 229 12.67 -16.46 27.69
C VAL A 229 11.90 -15.15 27.41
N ALA A 230 11.73 -14.27 28.40
CA ALA A 230 11.19 -12.93 28.16
C ALA A 230 12.11 -12.09 27.27
N ARG A 231 13.44 -12.18 27.45
CA ARG A 231 14.43 -11.51 26.61
C ARG A 231 14.48 -12.05 25.17
N ILE A 232 14.25 -13.35 24.97
CA ILE A 232 14.16 -13.94 23.62
C ILE A 232 12.93 -13.41 22.86
N GLY A 233 11.79 -13.23 23.53
CA GLY A 233 10.58 -12.67 22.91
C GLY A 233 10.78 -11.22 22.45
N SER A 234 11.37 -10.37 23.28
CA SER A 234 11.64 -8.97 22.91
C SER A 234 12.69 -8.82 21.80
N LEU A 235 13.75 -9.65 21.81
CA LEU A 235 14.74 -9.70 20.74
C LEU A 235 14.12 -10.11 19.39
N ASN A 236 13.24 -11.12 19.38
CA ASN A 236 12.58 -11.56 18.16
C ASN A 236 11.63 -10.51 17.58
N VAL A 237 10.92 -9.74 18.43
CA VAL A 237 10.09 -8.62 17.97
C VAL A 237 10.93 -7.53 17.35
N ALA A 238 12.04 -7.15 18.00
CA ALA A 238 12.97 -6.17 17.45
C ALA A 238 13.54 -6.65 16.10
N ALA A 239 13.92 -7.93 16.00
CA ALA A 239 14.44 -8.52 14.79
C ALA A 239 13.40 -8.51 13.66
N TYR A 240 12.17 -8.90 13.99
CA TYR A 240 11.05 -8.87 13.05
C TYR A 240 10.78 -7.45 12.54
N ASN A 241 10.78 -6.44 13.41
CA ASN A 241 10.54 -5.05 13.04
C ASN A 241 11.63 -4.49 12.12
N ILE A 242 12.90 -4.85 12.34
CA ILE A 242 14.01 -4.49 11.43
C ILE A 242 13.75 -5.11 10.05
N LEU A 243 13.49 -6.41 9.99
CA LEU A 243 13.23 -7.12 8.73
C LEU A 243 11.97 -6.59 8.03
N PHE A 244 10.92 -6.26 8.77
CA PHE A 244 9.70 -5.65 8.23
C PHE A 244 9.94 -4.24 7.68
N THR A 245 10.82 -3.46 8.31
CA THR A 245 11.21 -2.15 7.79
C THR A 245 11.98 -2.29 6.47
N ILE A 246 12.93 -3.24 6.41
CA ILE A 246 13.65 -3.57 5.17
C ILE A 246 12.69 -4.05 4.08
N TRP A 247 11.73 -4.90 4.44
CA TRP A 247 10.66 -5.34 3.54
C TRP A 247 9.85 -4.16 2.98
N THR A 248 9.46 -3.20 3.84
CA THR A 248 8.69 -2.02 3.43
C THR A 248 9.44 -1.17 2.39
N LEU A 249 10.77 -1.06 2.51
CA LEU A 249 11.60 -0.39 1.51
C LEU A 249 11.59 -1.16 0.17
N ALA A 250 11.72 -2.48 0.21
CA ALA A 250 11.66 -3.33 -0.98
C ALA A 250 10.28 -3.30 -1.66
N TYR A 251 9.21 -3.32 -0.87
CA TYR A 251 7.84 -3.20 -1.33
C TYR A 251 7.60 -1.92 -2.14
N GLY A 252 8.23 -0.79 -1.75
CA GLY A 252 8.16 0.46 -2.51
C GLY A 252 8.66 0.31 -3.96
N VAL A 253 9.71 -0.48 -4.19
CA VAL A 253 10.22 -0.80 -5.53
C VAL A 253 9.20 -1.63 -6.30
N TYR A 254 8.60 -2.64 -5.65
CA TYR A 254 7.63 -3.54 -6.29
C TYR A 254 6.36 -2.82 -6.73
N ILE A 255 5.84 -1.91 -5.90
CA ILE A 255 4.71 -1.04 -6.27
C ILE A 255 5.07 -0.12 -7.44
N GLY A 256 6.32 0.33 -7.52
CA GLY A 256 6.85 1.11 -8.64
C GLY A 256 6.73 0.39 -9.99
N PHE A 257 6.95 -0.93 -10.03
CA PHE A 257 6.75 -1.74 -11.23
C PHE A 257 5.29 -2.20 -11.42
N SER A 258 4.56 -2.47 -10.33
CA SER A 258 3.17 -2.92 -10.37
C SER A 258 2.20 -1.85 -10.88
N THR A 259 2.35 -0.58 -10.47
CA THR A 259 1.42 0.50 -10.87
C THR A 259 1.36 0.69 -12.40
N PRO A 260 2.48 0.79 -13.15
CA PRO A 260 2.44 0.90 -14.61
C PRO A 260 1.82 -0.33 -15.31
N ILE A 261 2.04 -1.54 -14.77
CA ILE A 261 1.43 -2.78 -15.28
C ILE A 261 -0.08 -2.67 -15.16
N GLN A 262 -0.56 -2.30 -13.98
CA GLN A 262 -1.97 -2.13 -13.69
C GLN A 262 -2.63 -1.14 -14.65
N VAL A 263 -2.04 0.06 -14.81
CA VAL A 263 -2.59 1.12 -15.68
C VAL A 263 -2.63 0.67 -17.14
N ARG A 264 -1.53 0.12 -17.67
CA ARG A 264 -1.45 -0.26 -19.10
C ARG A 264 -2.34 -1.44 -19.46
N VAL A 265 -2.42 -2.44 -18.58
CA VAL A 265 -3.32 -3.58 -18.77
C VAL A 265 -4.77 -3.11 -18.69
N SER A 266 -5.12 -2.28 -17.71
CA SER A 266 -6.48 -1.72 -17.57
C SER A 266 -6.90 -0.91 -18.80
N HIS A 267 -6.01 -0.05 -19.33
CA HIS A 267 -6.24 0.70 -20.56
C HIS A 267 -6.48 -0.20 -21.78
N ALA A 268 -5.64 -1.21 -21.97
CA ALA A 268 -5.78 -2.14 -23.09
C ALA A 268 -7.07 -2.97 -23.00
N LEU A 269 -7.46 -3.39 -21.79
CA LEU A 269 -8.74 -4.08 -21.54
C LEU A 269 -9.94 -3.16 -21.81
N GLY A 270 -9.91 -1.91 -21.34
CA GLY A 270 -10.96 -0.92 -21.62
C GLY A 270 -11.10 -0.58 -23.11
N ALA A 271 -9.99 -0.61 -23.85
CA ALA A 271 -9.96 -0.45 -25.30
C ALA A 271 -10.39 -1.71 -26.09
N ASN A 272 -10.76 -2.79 -25.39
CA ASN A 272 -11.09 -4.10 -25.95
C ASN A 272 -9.97 -4.71 -26.81
N ASP A 273 -8.70 -4.50 -26.42
CA ASP A 273 -7.52 -5.06 -27.09
C ASP A 273 -6.82 -6.10 -26.17
N PRO A 274 -7.32 -7.35 -26.14
CA PRO A 274 -6.78 -8.39 -25.26
C PRO A 274 -5.34 -8.79 -25.63
N ALA A 275 -4.93 -8.62 -26.89
CA ALA A 275 -3.58 -8.94 -27.34
C ALA A 275 -2.57 -7.96 -26.74
N LYS A 276 -2.87 -6.66 -26.80
CA LYS A 276 -2.06 -5.60 -26.20
C LYS A 276 -2.06 -5.69 -24.67
N ALA A 277 -3.19 -6.04 -24.06
CA ALA A 277 -3.29 -6.28 -22.62
C ALA A 277 -2.35 -7.40 -22.18
N LYS A 278 -2.39 -8.55 -22.87
CA LYS A 278 -1.51 -9.70 -22.60
C LYS A 278 -0.04 -9.37 -22.83
N GLN A 279 0.29 -8.65 -23.90
CA GLN A 279 1.67 -8.22 -24.17
C GLN A 279 2.20 -7.31 -23.05
N SER A 280 1.42 -6.32 -22.65
CA SER A 280 1.80 -5.39 -21.57
C SER A 280 1.96 -6.11 -20.23
N ALA A 281 1.09 -7.08 -19.95
CA ALA A 281 1.19 -7.93 -18.77
C ALA A 281 2.46 -8.78 -18.77
N VAL A 282 2.79 -9.46 -19.88
CA VAL A 282 3.99 -10.33 -19.96
C VAL A 282 5.28 -9.52 -19.82
N VAL A 283 5.40 -8.40 -20.54
CA VAL A 283 6.58 -7.52 -20.45
C VAL A 283 6.70 -6.95 -19.04
N GLY A 284 5.58 -6.50 -18.48
CA GLY A 284 5.48 -6.03 -17.11
C GLY A 284 5.93 -7.06 -16.08
N CYS A 285 5.42 -8.29 -16.19
CA CYS A 285 5.78 -9.41 -15.33
C CYS A 285 7.27 -9.70 -15.39
N ALA A 286 7.85 -9.74 -16.59
CA ALA A 286 9.25 -10.05 -16.80
C ALA A 286 10.14 -8.98 -16.15
N MET A 287 9.83 -7.70 -16.37
CA MET A 287 10.56 -6.59 -15.76
C MET A 287 10.41 -6.57 -14.24
N GLY A 288 9.19 -6.74 -13.73
CA GLY A 288 8.91 -6.73 -12.29
C GLY A 288 9.55 -7.93 -11.57
N SER A 289 9.48 -9.13 -12.17
CA SER A 289 10.12 -10.33 -11.61
C SER A 289 11.64 -10.24 -11.64
N PHE A 290 12.21 -9.67 -12.71
CA PHE A 290 13.64 -9.37 -12.78
C PHE A 290 14.06 -8.38 -11.69
N ALA A 291 13.30 -7.30 -11.50
CA ALA A 291 13.56 -6.32 -10.44
C ALA A 291 13.46 -6.94 -9.04
N ALA A 292 12.47 -7.81 -8.80
CA ALA A 292 12.32 -8.53 -7.54
C ALA A 292 13.49 -9.48 -7.26
N GLY A 293 13.90 -10.27 -8.25
CA GLY A 293 15.07 -11.14 -8.13
C GLY A 293 16.37 -10.36 -7.93
N PHE A 294 16.59 -9.30 -8.71
CA PHE A 294 17.76 -8.44 -8.58
C PHE A 294 17.85 -7.80 -7.20
N LEU A 295 16.73 -7.23 -6.70
CA LEU A 295 16.69 -6.60 -5.39
C LEU A 295 16.92 -7.61 -4.27
N SER A 296 16.30 -8.80 -4.34
CA SER A 296 16.51 -9.88 -3.38
C SER A 296 17.97 -10.34 -3.34
N VAL A 297 18.62 -10.50 -4.49
CA VAL A 297 20.06 -10.84 -4.56
C VAL A 297 20.91 -9.71 -3.99
N ALA A 298 20.61 -8.45 -4.30
CA ALA A 298 21.33 -7.31 -3.76
C ALA A 298 21.21 -7.23 -2.22
N MET A 299 20.01 -7.44 -1.68
CA MET A 299 19.74 -7.50 -0.24
C MET A 299 20.49 -8.65 0.43
N TYR A 300 20.58 -9.81 -0.22
CA TYR A 300 21.32 -10.96 0.31
C TYR A 300 22.84 -10.75 0.27
N VAL A 301 23.37 -10.16 -0.80
CA VAL A 301 24.81 -9.88 -0.94
C VAL A 301 25.25 -8.80 0.04
N GLY A 302 24.53 -7.69 0.13
CA GLY A 302 24.81 -6.58 1.05
C GLY A 302 24.20 -6.74 2.45
N ARG A 303 23.93 -7.98 2.87
CA ARG A 303 23.14 -8.27 4.07
C ARG A 303 23.84 -7.84 5.36
N ASP A 304 25.18 -7.90 5.40
CA ASP A 304 25.98 -7.56 6.58
C ASP A 304 26.03 -6.05 6.78
N GLU A 305 26.24 -5.28 5.71
CA GLU A 305 26.23 -3.82 5.72
C GLU A 305 24.84 -3.27 6.00
N MET A 306 23.81 -3.85 5.36
CA MET A 306 22.42 -3.49 5.58
C MET A 306 22.04 -3.69 7.06
N LEU A 307 22.43 -4.82 7.65
CA LEU A 307 22.12 -5.12 9.05
C LEU A 307 22.88 -4.18 10.01
N ALA A 308 24.14 -3.86 9.70
CA ALA A 308 24.95 -2.92 10.49
C ALA A 308 24.39 -1.48 10.51
N LEU A 309 23.64 -1.07 9.47
CA LEU A 309 22.95 0.24 9.44
C LEU A 309 21.77 0.32 10.44
N TYR A 310 21.12 -0.81 10.73
CA TYR A 310 19.96 -0.84 11.63
C TYR A 310 20.35 -1.05 13.08
N THR A 311 21.35 -1.90 13.36
CA THR A 311 21.73 -2.22 14.73
C THR A 311 23.21 -2.59 14.86
N ALA A 312 23.83 -2.06 15.91
CA ALA A 312 25.16 -2.46 16.38
C ALA A 312 25.10 -3.60 17.42
N ASP A 313 23.91 -4.01 17.86
CA ASP A 313 23.72 -5.04 18.88
C ASP A 313 23.95 -6.44 18.29
N VAL A 314 24.98 -7.11 18.80
CA VAL A 314 25.39 -8.46 18.37
C VAL A 314 24.29 -9.49 18.64
N ASP A 315 23.59 -9.39 19.77
CA ASP A 315 22.49 -10.32 20.11
C ASP A 315 21.40 -10.29 19.03
N LEU A 316 21.07 -9.08 18.54
CA LEU A 316 20.05 -8.88 17.52
C LEU A 316 20.52 -9.35 16.14
N GLN A 317 21.80 -9.13 15.83
CA GLN A 317 22.38 -9.62 14.59
C GLN A 317 22.39 -11.15 14.52
N ASP A 318 22.71 -11.83 15.63
CA ASP A 318 22.75 -13.29 15.70
C ASP A 318 21.36 -13.94 15.53
N VAL A 319 20.29 -13.24 15.90
CA VAL A 319 18.91 -13.66 15.63
C VAL A 319 18.54 -13.49 14.15
N ILE A 320 18.98 -12.39 13.52
CA ILE A 320 18.60 -12.05 12.14
C ILE A 320 19.41 -12.83 11.09
N ARG A 321 20.72 -12.99 11.29
CA ARG A 321 21.64 -13.60 10.30
C ARG A 321 21.16 -14.96 9.74
N PRO A 322 20.68 -15.91 10.57
CA PRO A 322 20.25 -17.22 10.07
C PRO A 322 18.98 -17.17 9.21
N VAL A 323 18.12 -16.16 9.42
CA VAL A 323 16.83 -16.05 8.73
C VAL A 323 16.88 -15.16 7.48
N LEU A 324 17.94 -14.38 7.28
CA LEU A 324 18.08 -13.45 6.14
C LEU A 324 17.92 -14.13 4.78
N GLY A 325 18.42 -15.36 4.62
CA GLY A 325 18.24 -16.10 3.37
C GLY A 325 16.78 -16.40 3.07
N LEU A 326 16.03 -16.86 4.06
CA LEU A 326 14.58 -17.11 3.96
C LEU A 326 13.80 -15.81 3.73
N PHE A 327 14.20 -14.74 4.42
CA PHE A 327 13.62 -13.41 4.24
C PHE A 327 13.80 -12.91 2.80
N CYS A 328 15.01 -12.99 2.24
CA CYS A 328 15.25 -12.56 0.86
C CYS A 328 14.45 -13.40 -0.15
N LEU A 329 14.34 -14.71 0.09
CA LEU A 329 13.53 -15.60 -0.75
C LEU A 329 12.04 -15.24 -0.68
N ALA A 330 11.49 -15.05 0.52
CA ALA A 330 10.12 -14.58 0.71
C ALA A 330 9.90 -13.23 0.01
N ALA A 331 10.85 -12.29 0.17
CA ALA A 331 10.76 -10.98 -0.44
C ALA A 331 10.79 -11.03 -1.98
N CYS A 332 11.53 -11.97 -2.57
CA CYS A 332 11.52 -12.22 -4.01
C CYS A 332 10.16 -12.75 -4.47
N LEU A 333 9.61 -13.76 -3.77
CA LEU A 333 8.32 -14.36 -4.09
C LEU A 333 7.20 -13.32 -4.01
N SER A 334 7.18 -12.51 -2.95
CA SER A 334 6.22 -11.43 -2.79
C SER A 334 6.35 -10.39 -3.89
N GLY A 335 7.57 -10.03 -4.32
CA GLY A 335 7.77 -9.12 -5.45
C GLY A 335 7.14 -9.64 -6.74
N VAL A 336 7.29 -10.94 -7.04
CA VAL A 336 6.63 -11.57 -8.19
C VAL A 336 5.12 -11.61 -8.00
N HIS A 337 4.62 -12.03 -6.85
CA HIS A 337 3.19 -12.05 -6.51
C HIS A 337 2.56 -10.65 -6.70
N ILE A 338 3.16 -9.58 -6.20
CA ILE A 338 2.66 -8.20 -6.33
C ILE A 338 2.49 -7.79 -7.80
N THR A 339 3.37 -8.26 -8.69
CA THR A 339 3.22 -7.99 -10.13
C THR A 339 2.03 -8.72 -10.76
N LEU A 340 1.73 -9.94 -10.30
CA LEU A 340 0.54 -10.69 -10.72
C LEU A 340 -0.73 -10.07 -10.14
N SER A 341 -0.68 -9.62 -8.88
CA SER A 341 -1.78 -8.89 -8.23
C SER A 341 -2.15 -7.64 -9.01
N ALA A 342 -1.17 -6.89 -9.49
CA ALA A 342 -1.37 -5.72 -10.34
C ALA A 342 -2.23 -6.01 -11.59
N MET A 343 -2.05 -7.19 -12.18
CA MET A 343 -2.80 -7.61 -13.37
C MET A 343 -4.23 -8.00 -13.01
N LEU A 344 -4.41 -8.74 -11.92
CA LEU A 344 -5.74 -9.12 -11.43
C LEU A 344 -6.53 -7.88 -10.97
N GLU A 345 -5.85 -6.90 -10.37
CA GLU A 345 -6.41 -5.59 -10.04
C GLU A 345 -6.84 -4.85 -11.31
N ALA A 346 -6.02 -4.84 -12.37
CA ALA A 346 -6.37 -4.22 -13.65
C ALA A 346 -7.58 -4.86 -14.33
N MET A 347 -7.82 -6.16 -14.08
CA MET A 347 -8.98 -6.91 -14.55
C MET A 347 -10.21 -6.79 -13.65
N SER A 348 -10.11 -6.06 -12.53
CA SER A 348 -11.15 -5.99 -11.48
C SER A 348 -11.53 -7.34 -10.85
N LEU A 349 -10.60 -8.32 -10.85
CA LEU A 349 -10.82 -9.67 -10.33
C LEU A 349 -10.51 -9.77 -8.83
N ALA A 350 -11.12 -8.89 -8.03
CA ALA A 350 -10.89 -8.79 -6.59
C ALA A 350 -11.22 -10.08 -5.82
N GLY A 351 -12.17 -10.89 -6.30
CA GLY A 351 -12.49 -12.18 -5.69
C GLY A 351 -11.33 -13.18 -5.71
N THR A 352 -10.56 -13.22 -6.81
CA THR A 352 -9.37 -14.07 -6.92
C THR A 352 -8.27 -13.61 -5.97
N LEU A 353 -8.12 -12.30 -5.79
CA LEU A 353 -7.17 -11.70 -4.86
C LEU A 353 -7.51 -12.01 -3.40
N VAL A 354 -8.79 -11.87 -3.02
CA VAL A 354 -9.29 -12.26 -1.70
C VAL A 354 -9.07 -13.75 -1.45
N LEU A 355 -9.37 -14.61 -2.43
CA LEU A 355 -9.16 -16.06 -2.32
C LEU A 355 -7.67 -16.40 -2.12
N ALA A 356 -6.80 -15.83 -2.95
CA ALA A 356 -5.36 -16.05 -2.87
C ALA A 356 -4.80 -15.61 -1.51
N SER A 357 -5.19 -14.44 -1.01
CA SER A 357 -4.75 -13.95 0.31
C SER A 357 -5.34 -14.77 1.46
N SER A 358 -6.61 -15.14 1.40
CA SER A 358 -7.25 -15.99 2.42
C SER A 358 -6.57 -17.35 2.53
N VAL A 359 -6.30 -18.00 1.40
CA VAL A 359 -5.64 -19.31 1.39
C VAL A 359 -4.16 -19.18 1.74
N GLY A 360 -3.42 -18.33 1.03
CA GLY A 360 -1.97 -18.21 1.18
C GLY A 360 -1.55 -17.59 2.52
N SER A 361 -2.13 -16.47 2.93
CA SER A 361 -1.79 -15.79 4.18
C SER A 361 -2.42 -16.45 5.41
N TRP A 362 -3.71 -16.75 5.36
CA TRP A 362 -4.45 -17.10 6.59
C TRP A 362 -4.52 -18.59 6.83
N LEU A 363 -4.76 -19.41 5.79
CA LEU A 363 -4.89 -20.85 5.93
C LEU A 363 -3.57 -21.62 5.81
N VAL A 364 -2.56 -21.04 5.18
CA VAL A 364 -1.26 -21.70 4.97
C VAL A 364 -0.15 -21.02 5.77
N LEU A 365 0.14 -19.75 5.51
CA LEU A 365 1.26 -19.04 6.15
C LEU A 365 1.15 -19.06 7.68
N LEU A 366 0.02 -18.65 8.25
CA LEU A 366 -0.13 -18.57 9.71
C LEU A 366 -0.02 -19.93 10.41
N PRO A 367 -0.76 -20.99 10.00
CA PRO A 367 -0.61 -22.30 10.64
C PRO A 367 0.79 -22.89 10.48
N VAL A 368 1.40 -22.77 9.31
CA VAL A 368 2.75 -23.29 9.08
C VAL A 368 3.79 -22.51 9.89
N ALA A 369 3.69 -21.17 9.92
CA ALA A 369 4.55 -20.33 10.74
C ALA A 369 4.40 -20.67 12.22
N TYR A 370 3.17 -20.90 12.70
CA TYR A 370 2.90 -21.27 14.09
C TYR A 370 3.50 -22.64 14.44
N GLU A 371 3.21 -23.67 13.65
CA GLU A 371 3.73 -25.02 13.90
C GLU A 371 5.27 -25.05 13.84
N LEU A 372 5.88 -24.42 12.83
CA LEU A 372 7.34 -24.41 12.71
C LEU A 372 8.00 -23.55 13.79
N ALA A 373 7.40 -22.43 14.19
CA ALA A 373 8.00 -21.58 15.21
C ALA A 373 7.87 -22.15 16.63
N PHE A 374 6.78 -22.85 16.95
CA PHE A 374 6.48 -23.29 18.32
C PHE A 374 6.57 -24.79 18.54
N ALA A 375 6.24 -25.63 17.55
CA ALA A 375 6.25 -27.09 17.69
C ALA A 375 7.60 -27.71 17.30
N THR A 376 8.45 -26.98 16.58
CA THR A 376 9.75 -27.47 16.12
C THR A 376 10.92 -26.64 16.67
N SER A 377 12.15 -27.12 16.50
CA SER A 377 13.37 -26.43 16.93
C SER A 377 13.76 -25.21 16.09
N TRP A 378 12.95 -24.84 15.09
CA TRP A 378 13.28 -23.77 14.13
C TRP A 378 13.00 -22.36 14.68
N GLY A 379 12.17 -22.22 15.72
CA GLY A 379 11.96 -20.96 16.43
C GLY A 379 11.62 -19.79 15.50
N PHE A 380 12.33 -18.67 15.63
CA PHE A 380 12.13 -17.47 14.81
C PHE A 380 12.22 -17.74 13.30
N GLY A 381 13.08 -18.66 12.87
CA GLY A 381 13.19 -19.06 11.46
C GLY A 381 11.93 -19.74 10.91
N GLY A 382 11.16 -20.41 11.78
CA GLY A 382 9.89 -21.04 11.40
C GLY A 382 8.87 -20.04 10.84
N LEU A 383 8.88 -18.79 11.33
CA LEU A 383 8.01 -17.72 10.83
C LEU A 383 8.28 -17.43 9.34
N TYR A 384 9.55 -17.30 8.96
CA TYR A 384 9.95 -17.00 7.58
C TYR A 384 9.78 -18.18 6.63
N ILE A 385 9.89 -19.43 7.13
CA ILE A 385 9.52 -20.60 6.32
C ILE A 385 8.03 -20.57 6.01
N GLY A 386 7.20 -20.24 7.01
CA GLY A 386 5.76 -20.00 6.82
C GLY A 386 5.50 -18.92 5.78
N SER A 387 6.24 -17.80 5.83
CA SER A 387 6.16 -16.73 4.82
C SER A 387 6.51 -17.21 3.41
N VAL A 388 7.63 -17.94 3.23
CA VAL A 388 8.03 -18.49 1.93
C VAL A 388 6.94 -19.40 1.36
N ILE A 389 6.39 -20.30 2.16
CA ILE A 389 5.35 -21.25 1.72
C ILE A 389 4.05 -20.50 1.38
N GLY A 390 3.63 -19.57 2.24
CA GLY A 390 2.44 -18.75 2.02
C GLY A 390 2.48 -17.94 0.74
N GLU A 391 3.58 -17.20 0.54
CA GLU A 391 3.80 -16.39 -0.66
C GLU A 391 3.91 -17.26 -1.91
N SER A 392 4.52 -18.44 -1.81
CA SER A 392 4.53 -19.41 -2.92
C SER A 392 3.11 -19.86 -3.29
N VAL A 393 2.26 -20.14 -2.30
CA VAL A 393 0.86 -20.53 -2.54
C VAL A 393 0.07 -19.39 -3.20
N LYS A 394 0.21 -18.14 -2.73
CA LYS A 394 -0.41 -16.98 -3.38
C LYS A 394 0.00 -16.86 -4.84
N LEU A 395 1.32 -16.92 -5.08
CA LEU A 395 1.89 -16.83 -6.42
C LEU A 395 1.31 -17.91 -7.33
N VAL A 396 1.24 -19.17 -6.86
CA VAL A 396 0.68 -20.28 -7.64
C VAL A 396 -0.80 -20.05 -7.95
N ILE A 397 -1.62 -19.66 -6.97
CA ILE A 397 -3.06 -19.41 -7.17
C ILE A 397 -3.26 -18.31 -8.23
N MET A 398 -2.52 -17.20 -8.14
CA MET A 398 -2.64 -16.09 -9.08
C MET A 398 -2.09 -16.42 -10.46
N ALA A 399 -0.98 -17.16 -10.54
CA ALA A 399 -0.43 -17.62 -11.81
C ALA A 399 -1.38 -18.59 -12.54
N VAL A 400 -1.96 -19.54 -11.82
CA VAL A 400 -2.98 -20.45 -12.36
C VAL A 400 -4.20 -19.66 -12.82
N ALA A 401 -4.67 -18.70 -12.03
CA ALA A 401 -5.80 -17.86 -12.40
C ALA A 401 -5.56 -17.12 -13.74
N LEU A 402 -4.41 -16.45 -13.88
CA LEU A 402 -4.07 -15.64 -15.05
C LEU A 402 -3.78 -16.45 -16.32
N VAL A 403 -3.26 -17.67 -16.18
CA VAL A 403 -2.84 -18.49 -17.33
C VAL A 403 -3.91 -19.51 -17.75
N TRP A 404 -4.66 -20.07 -16.80
CA TRP A 404 -5.54 -21.23 -17.04
C TRP A 404 -7.02 -20.94 -16.80
N VAL A 405 -7.38 -20.03 -15.89
CA VAL A 405 -8.78 -19.80 -15.50
C VAL A 405 -9.42 -18.69 -16.34
N PHE A 406 -8.72 -17.57 -16.53
CA PHE A 406 -9.30 -16.40 -17.18
C PHE A 406 -8.88 -16.29 -18.66
N ASP A 407 -9.87 -16.25 -19.54
CA ASP A 407 -9.67 -15.86 -20.94
C ASP A 407 -9.65 -14.34 -21.05
N TRP A 408 -8.49 -13.81 -21.46
CA TRP A 408 -8.24 -12.39 -21.66
C TRP A 408 -9.23 -11.76 -22.64
N ARG A 409 -9.75 -12.51 -23.61
CA ARG A 409 -10.75 -12.01 -24.58
C ARG A 409 -12.08 -11.72 -23.90
N VAL A 410 -12.56 -12.67 -23.09
CA VAL A 410 -13.83 -12.55 -22.36
C VAL A 410 -13.74 -11.43 -21.32
N VAL A 411 -12.60 -11.31 -20.64
CA VAL A 411 -12.36 -10.22 -19.67
C VAL A 411 -12.35 -8.86 -20.37
N ALA A 412 -11.63 -8.71 -21.49
CA ALA A 412 -11.59 -7.46 -22.26
C ALA A 412 -12.98 -7.05 -22.74
N GLU A 413 -13.78 -8.00 -23.24
CA GLU A 413 -15.14 -7.74 -23.69
C GLU A 413 -16.04 -7.27 -22.53
N HIS A 414 -15.91 -7.90 -21.35
CA HIS A 414 -16.68 -7.52 -20.17
C HIS A 414 -16.32 -6.11 -19.67
N VAL A 415 -15.03 -5.82 -19.54
CA VAL A 415 -14.53 -4.51 -19.10
C VAL A 415 -14.92 -3.42 -20.10
N SER A 416 -14.78 -3.69 -21.40
CA SER A 416 -15.18 -2.74 -22.44
C SER A 416 -16.68 -2.42 -22.38
N LYS A 417 -17.55 -3.44 -22.24
CA LYS A 417 -19.01 -3.23 -22.10
C LYS A 417 -19.38 -2.37 -20.90
N GLN A 418 -18.70 -2.56 -19.76
CA GLN A 418 -18.91 -1.72 -18.56
C GLN A 418 -18.55 -0.25 -18.83
N VAL A 419 -17.43 -0.01 -19.51
CA VAL A 419 -17.02 1.37 -19.88
C VAL A 419 -18.04 2.01 -20.82
N THR A 420 -18.59 1.28 -21.79
CA THR A 420 -19.59 1.82 -22.72
C THR A 420 -20.91 2.13 -22.03
N SER A 421 -21.41 1.24 -21.15
CA SER A 421 -22.66 1.47 -20.42
C SER A 421 -22.57 2.68 -19.50
N ASP A 422 -21.43 2.88 -18.84
CA ASP A 422 -21.22 3.99 -17.92
C ASP A 422 -21.19 5.37 -18.63
N ASN A 423 -20.81 5.38 -19.91
CA ASN A 423 -20.83 6.55 -20.78
C ASN A 423 -22.25 6.88 -21.28
N GLU A 424 -23.01 5.86 -21.70
CA GLU A 424 -24.39 6.04 -22.18
C GLU A 424 -25.33 6.56 -21.08
N GLU A 425 -25.11 6.17 -19.82
CA GLU A 425 -25.85 6.71 -18.66
C GLU A 425 -25.47 8.17 -18.32
N PHE A 426 -24.39 8.70 -18.89
CA PHE A 426 -23.93 10.08 -18.66
C PHE A 426 -24.44 11.09 -19.70
N ASP A 427 -24.66 10.63 -20.94
CA ASP A 427 -25.18 11.46 -22.03
C ASP A 427 -26.71 11.66 -21.96
N MET A 428 -27.41 10.94 -21.06
CA MET A 428 -28.84 11.11 -20.71
C MET A 428 -29.02 12.01 -19.47
#